data_AF-A0A8C3ABB6-F1
#
_entry.id   AF-A0A8C3ABB6-F1
#
_cell.length_a   1.000
_cell.length_b   1.000
_cell.length_c   1.000
_cell.angle_alpha   90.00
_cell.angle_beta   90.00
_cell.angle_gamma   90.00
#
_symmetry.space_group_name_H-M   'P 1'
#
loop_
_entity.id
_entity.type
_entity.pdbx_description
1 polymer ?
#
loop_
_entity_poly.entity_id
_entity_poly.type
_entity_poly.pdbx_seq_one_letter_code
_entity_poly.pdbx_strand_id
1 'polypeptide(L)'
;LILMMTFLLVGLLVHVVFFLSIFDIYFTSPLVHGMTPQATPMAPPASRLVLVVADGLRADSLFTLLPNGSSRAPYLRSVIEEKGTWGVSHTRVPTESRPGHVALIAGFYEDVSAIAKGWKENPVEFDSVFNETRNTWCWGSPDILPMFAKGASGDHVYTHTYPAEEEDFASTDASRLDTWVFTQVKSFFQSAKSNSSLRANLLEDENVFFLHLLGIDTNGHAHRPMSQEYLNNIGLVDTGVAELVSMVEDFFGHDGRTAYVFTSDHGMTNWGSHGAGHPSETLTPLVAWGAGVNYAHKVTEVQPYKDGFLQDWKLEHLRRVDVNQADIAPLMASLIGIPFPVNSVGVLPLLYLNNSDHFKAESIYTNAIQVLEQYKIKMSQKKETTLSFLFTPYHFFFVTLHSLLIRLLQDIFDLVQPVHFPSSVSCQISLCRSLIAHALEGLLYYHTYDRFFLGCSVVLGFVGWTSYVVLVILKTHANLNRLSNVLKKCKIEKTHLHNYIKI
;
A
#
# COMPACT_ATOMS: atom_id res chain seq x y z
N LEU A 1 22.16 49.53 -5.34
CA LEU A 1 21.67 48.55 -6.34
C LEU A 1 22.22 47.15 -6.08
N ILE A 2 23.54 46.95 -6.13
CA ILE A 2 24.18 45.63 -5.90
C ILE A 2 23.75 44.99 -4.57
N LEU A 3 23.87 45.69 -3.44
CA LEU A 3 23.46 45.17 -2.11
C LEU A 3 21.98 44.76 -2.04
N MET A 4 21.11 45.48 -2.77
CA MET A 4 19.68 45.20 -2.82
C MET A 4 19.39 43.96 -3.68
N MET A 5 20.11 43.80 -4.80
CA MET A 5 20.04 42.58 -5.62
C MET A 5 20.57 41.37 -4.87
N THR A 6 21.69 41.51 -4.14
CA THR A 6 22.23 40.42 -3.29
C THR A 6 21.23 40.00 -2.22
N PHE A 7 20.59 40.96 -1.54
CA PHE A 7 19.56 40.66 -0.53
C PHE A 7 18.36 39.91 -1.13
N LEU A 8 17.88 40.32 -2.31
CA LEU A 8 16.79 39.65 -3.01
C LEU A 8 17.16 38.23 -3.44
N LEU A 9 18.37 38.02 -3.98
CA LEU A 9 18.84 36.70 -4.39
C LEU A 9 19.01 35.75 -3.19
N VAL A 10 19.59 36.24 -2.08
CA VAL A 10 19.71 35.47 -0.84
C VAL A 10 18.33 35.15 -0.27
N GLY A 11 17.41 36.13 -0.30
CA GLY A 11 16.03 35.91 0.15
C GLY A 11 15.31 34.85 -0.68
N LEU A 12 15.42 34.91 -2.00
CA LEU A 12 14.87 33.88 -2.89
C LEU A 12 15.47 32.51 -2.57
N LEU A 13 16.80 32.41 -2.44
CA LEU A 13 17.48 31.16 -2.11
C LEU A 13 16.99 30.57 -0.79
N VAL A 14 16.84 31.38 0.26
CA VAL A 14 16.33 30.95 1.56
C VAL A 14 14.92 30.35 1.43
N HIS A 15 14.02 31.00 0.68
CA HIS A 15 12.67 30.48 0.48
C HIS A 15 12.64 29.20 -0.37
N VAL A 16 13.53 29.09 -1.38
CA VAL A 16 13.69 27.86 -2.15
C VAL A 16 14.15 26.72 -1.25
N VAL A 17 15.15 26.95 -0.38
CA VAL A 17 15.61 25.93 0.59
C VAL A 17 14.49 25.52 1.54
N PHE A 18 13.72 26.46 2.08
CA PHE A 18 12.58 26.13 2.94
C PHE A 18 11.48 25.37 2.21
N PHE A 19 11.17 25.75 0.97
CA PHE A 19 10.22 25.02 0.15
C PHE A 19 10.69 23.58 -0.10
N LEU A 20 11.95 23.39 -0.48
CA LEU A 20 12.53 22.06 -0.70
C LEU A 20 12.57 21.22 0.58
N SER A 21 12.80 21.83 1.75
CA SER A 21 12.84 21.12 3.03
C SER A 21 11.53 20.43 3.42
N ILE A 22 10.38 20.89 2.89
CA ILE A 22 9.09 20.22 3.11
C ILE A 22 9.13 18.80 2.54
N PHE A 23 9.78 18.62 1.38
CA PHE A 23 9.92 17.31 0.74
C PHE A 23 10.76 16.36 1.60
N ASP A 24 11.92 16.81 2.08
CA ASP A 24 12.80 15.98 2.93
C ASP A 24 12.17 15.64 4.30
N ILE A 25 11.33 16.52 4.85
CA ILE A 25 10.67 16.30 6.15
C ILE A 25 9.51 15.32 5.99
N TYR A 26 8.61 15.58 5.05
CA TYR A 26 7.33 14.90 5.02
C TYR A 26 7.29 13.73 4.05
N PHE A 27 8.18 13.69 3.07
CA PHE A 27 8.14 12.70 2.01
C PHE A 27 9.41 11.86 1.95
N THR A 28 9.39 10.77 2.72
CA THR A 28 10.49 9.84 2.88
C THR A 28 10.10 8.49 2.29
N SER A 29 11.01 7.87 1.54
CA SER A 29 10.77 6.53 0.97
C SER A 29 10.34 5.54 2.07
N PRO A 30 9.24 4.78 1.85
CA PRO A 30 8.85 3.69 2.73
C PRO A 30 9.78 2.48 2.60
N LEU A 31 10.56 2.41 1.50
CA LEU A 31 11.39 1.25 1.21
C LEU A 31 12.62 1.17 2.13
N VAL A 32 12.85 -0.04 2.62
CA VAL A 32 14.03 -0.49 3.32
C VAL A 32 14.70 -1.55 2.45
N HIS A 33 16.03 -1.51 2.35
CA HIS A 33 16.81 -2.44 1.53
C HIS A 33 17.78 -3.24 2.40
N GLY A 34 18.13 -4.45 1.97
CA GLY A 34 19.09 -5.34 2.63
C GLY A 34 18.49 -6.41 3.55
N MET A 35 17.17 -6.63 3.47
CA MET A 35 16.47 -7.71 4.19
C MET A 35 16.59 -9.03 3.43
N THR A 36 16.39 -10.14 4.16
CA THR A 36 16.32 -11.46 3.54
C THR A 36 14.85 -11.87 3.42
N PRO A 37 14.38 -12.30 2.24
CA PRO A 37 13.02 -12.83 2.10
C PRO A 37 12.81 -14.06 3.00
N GLN A 38 11.67 -14.08 3.70
CA GLN A 38 11.30 -15.17 4.62
C GLN A 38 10.11 -15.96 4.06
N ALA A 39 10.31 -17.25 3.80
CA ALA A 39 9.26 -18.20 3.42
C ALA A 39 8.80 -19.03 4.62
N THR A 40 7.52 -19.40 4.63
CA THR A 40 6.98 -20.27 5.68
C THR A 40 7.46 -21.70 5.43
N PRO A 41 8.09 -22.40 6.41
CA PRO A 41 8.63 -23.74 6.22
C PRO A 41 7.53 -24.84 6.30
N MET A 42 6.41 -24.62 5.60
CA MET A 42 5.23 -25.48 5.59
C MET A 42 4.73 -25.65 4.15
N ALA A 43 4.17 -26.82 3.84
CA ALA A 43 3.59 -27.05 2.52
C ALA A 43 2.42 -26.09 2.25
N PRO A 44 2.40 -25.37 1.12
CA PRO A 44 1.34 -24.42 0.83
C PRO A 44 0.03 -25.12 0.42
N PRO A 45 -1.13 -24.54 0.77
CA PRO A 45 -2.42 -25.13 0.43
C PRO A 45 -2.77 -25.01 -1.05
N ALA A 46 -2.21 -24.06 -1.79
CA ALA A 46 -2.38 -23.91 -3.24
C ALA A 46 -1.04 -24.09 -3.96
N SER A 47 -1.09 -24.51 -5.23
CA SER A 47 0.05 -24.50 -6.14
C SER A 47 0.04 -23.25 -7.02
N ARG A 48 -1.12 -22.61 -7.18
CA ARG A 48 -1.27 -21.44 -8.04
C ARG A 48 -2.34 -20.50 -7.54
N LEU A 49 -2.19 -19.22 -7.89
CA LEU A 49 -3.08 -18.14 -7.51
C LEU A 49 -3.58 -17.41 -8.75
N VAL A 50 -4.88 -17.12 -8.78
CA VAL A 50 -5.49 -16.21 -9.75
C VAL A 50 -5.90 -14.93 -9.02
N LEU A 51 -5.23 -13.83 -9.33
CA LEU A 51 -5.54 -12.50 -8.82
C LEU A 51 -6.32 -11.73 -9.88
N VAL A 52 -7.53 -11.28 -9.55
CA VAL A 52 -8.36 -10.43 -10.39
C VAL A 52 -8.56 -9.09 -9.67
N VAL A 53 -8.09 -8.01 -10.28
CA VAL A 53 -8.28 -6.65 -9.76
C VAL A 53 -9.16 -5.89 -10.76
N ALA A 54 -10.36 -5.52 -10.30
CA ALA A 54 -11.32 -4.77 -11.08
C ALA A 54 -11.23 -3.29 -10.70
N ASP A 55 -10.38 -2.55 -11.42
CA ASP A 55 -9.98 -1.16 -11.12
C ASP A 55 -11.20 -0.24 -10.94
N GLY A 56 -11.16 0.62 -9.92
CA GLY A 56 -12.23 1.58 -9.61
C GLY A 56 -13.54 0.96 -9.09
N LEU A 57 -13.56 -0.33 -8.74
CA LEU A 57 -14.75 -1.00 -8.22
C LEU A 57 -14.99 -0.69 -6.74
N ARG A 58 -16.12 -0.04 -6.46
CA ARG A 58 -16.58 0.24 -5.09
C ARG A 58 -17.17 -1.00 -4.43
N ALA A 59 -16.93 -1.18 -3.13
CA ALA A 59 -17.52 -2.26 -2.35
C ALA A 59 -19.05 -2.24 -2.38
N ASP A 60 -19.66 -1.07 -2.23
CA ASP A 60 -21.12 -0.91 -2.25
C ASP A 60 -21.74 -1.28 -3.60
N SER A 61 -21.05 -0.97 -4.70
CA SER A 61 -21.52 -1.23 -6.06
C SER A 61 -21.52 -2.73 -6.40
N LEU A 62 -20.61 -3.50 -5.78
CA LEU A 62 -20.57 -4.95 -5.88
C LEU A 62 -21.60 -5.63 -4.96
N PHE A 63 -21.64 -5.23 -3.69
CA PHE A 63 -22.38 -5.98 -2.66
C PHE A 63 -23.87 -5.62 -2.55
N THR A 64 -24.28 -4.43 -3.00
CA THR A 64 -25.67 -3.99 -2.94
C THR A 64 -26.53 -4.76 -3.93
N LEU A 65 -27.66 -5.30 -3.46
CA LEU A 65 -28.62 -5.98 -4.31
C LEU A 65 -29.44 -4.97 -5.14
N LEU A 66 -29.89 -5.41 -6.31
CA LEU A 66 -30.84 -4.68 -7.12
C LEU A 66 -32.21 -4.61 -6.42
N PRO A 67 -33.12 -3.67 -6.80
CA PRO A 67 -34.43 -3.53 -6.16
C PRO A 67 -35.31 -4.79 -6.19
N ASN A 68 -35.09 -5.69 -7.15
CA ASN A 68 -35.77 -6.98 -7.27
C ASN A 68 -35.16 -8.09 -6.37
N GLY A 69 -34.13 -7.77 -5.58
CA GLY A 69 -33.42 -8.69 -4.69
C GLY A 69 -32.30 -9.51 -5.35
N SER A 70 -32.05 -9.38 -6.67
CA SER A 70 -30.94 -10.09 -7.33
C SER A 70 -29.62 -9.34 -7.20
N SER A 71 -28.50 -10.07 -7.19
CA SER A 71 -27.16 -9.47 -7.31
C SER A 71 -26.85 -9.10 -8.76
N ARG A 72 -26.12 -8.00 -8.98
CA ARG A 72 -25.55 -7.70 -10.29
C ARG A 72 -24.34 -8.56 -10.63
N ALA A 73 -23.66 -9.05 -9.60
CA ALA A 73 -22.55 -10.00 -9.69
C ALA A 73 -23.01 -11.33 -9.07
N PRO A 74 -23.89 -12.11 -9.74
CA PRO A 74 -24.44 -13.34 -9.20
C PRO A 74 -23.38 -14.41 -8.92
N TYR A 75 -22.32 -14.51 -9.73
CA TYR A 75 -21.26 -15.48 -9.50
C TYR A 75 -20.48 -15.16 -8.23
N LEU A 76 -19.93 -13.94 -8.10
CA LEU A 76 -19.22 -13.51 -6.90
C LEU A 76 -20.12 -13.53 -5.65
N ARG A 77 -21.41 -13.20 -5.80
CA ARG A 77 -22.39 -13.34 -4.72
C ARG A 77 -22.51 -14.79 -4.26
N SER A 78 -22.60 -15.75 -5.18
CA SER A 78 -22.63 -17.18 -4.82
C SER A 78 -21.34 -17.63 -4.13
N VAL A 79 -20.17 -17.11 -4.55
CA VAL A 79 -18.89 -17.39 -3.90
C VAL A 79 -18.92 -16.89 -2.44
N ILE A 80 -19.38 -15.67 -2.21
CA ILE A 80 -19.54 -15.07 -0.87
C ILE A 80 -20.46 -15.92 0.02
N GLU A 81 -21.58 -16.39 -0.54
CA GLU A 81 -22.61 -17.09 0.23
C GLU A 81 -22.29 -18.57 0.49
N GLU A 82 -21.44 -19.19 -0.33
CA GLU A 82 -21.24 -20.65 -0.30
C GLU A 82 -19.79 -21.09 -0.10
N LYS A 83 -18.80 -20.41 -0.70
CA LYS A 83 -17.48 -21.02 -0.97
C LYS A 83 -16.28 -20.22 -0.49
N GLY A 84 -16.45 -18.93 -0.22
CA GLY A 84 -15.35 -18.01 0.02
C GLY A 84 -15.45 -17.23 1.32
N THR A 85 -14.36 -16.52 1.61
CA THR A 85 -14.29 -15.50 2.65
C THR A 85 -14.33 -14.13 1.98
N TRP A 86 -15.01 -13.18 2.61
CA TRP A 86 -15.27 -11.87 2.02
C TRP A 86 -15.22 -10.75 3.05
N GLY A 87 -15.04 -9.53 2.56
CA GLY A 87 -15.11 -8.33 3.36
C GLY A 87 -14.73 -7.08 2.56
N VAL A 88 -14.38 -6.02 3.29
CA VAL A 88 -13.89 -4.78 2.69
C VAL A 88 -12.37 -4.71 2.83
N SER A 89 -11.70 -4.43 1.72
CA SER A 89 -10.30 -4.04 1.69
C SER A 89 -10.22 -2.51 1.79
N HIS A 90 -9.52 -2.03 2.82
CA HIS A 90 -9.36 -0.60 3.10
C HIS A 90 -8.09 -0.08 2.42
N THR A 91 -8.26 0.63 1.29
CA THR A 91 -7.15 1.32 0.59
C THR A 91 -6.82 2.65 1.27
N ARG A 92 -5.65 3.23 0.94
CA ARG A 92 -5.14 4.48 1.53
C ARG A 92 -4.94 5.54 0.47
N VAL A 93 -4.92 6.79 0.93
CA VAL A 93 -4.61 7.94 0.09
C VAL A 93 -3.12 7.91 -0.30
N PRO A 94 -2.78 8.22 -1.56
CA PRO A 94 -3.70 8.57 -2.64
C PRO A 94 -4.33 7.32 -3.26
N THR A 95 -5.66 7.36 -3.45
CA THR A 95 -6.47 6.30 -4.05
C THR A 95 -6.34 6.34 -5.57
N GLU A 96 -5.11 6.19 -6.05
CA GLU A 96 -4.74 6.10 -7.46
C GLU A 96 -4.39 4.64 -7.80
N SER A 97 -4.50 4.26 -9.07
CA SER A 97 -4.39 2.86 -9.46
C SER A 97 -3.03 2.25 -9.11
N ARG A 98 -1.93 2.96 -9.40
CA ARG A 98 -0.57 2.47 -9.09
C ARG A 98 -0.35 2.23 -7.58
N PRO A 99 -0.55 3.22 -6.68
CA PRO A 99 -0.40 3.00 -5.24
C PRO A 99 -1.28 1.88 -4.70
N GLY A 100 -2.51 1.73 -5.19
CA GLY A 100 -3.40 0.64 -4.80
C GLY A 100 -2.86 -0.73 -5.21
N HIS A 101 -2.37 -0.87 -6.45
CA HIS A 101 -1.72 -2.10 -6.92
C HIS A 101 -0.44 -2.44 -6.17
N VAL A 102 0.39 -1.45 -5.83
CA VAL A 102 1.58 -1.65 -5.00
C VAL A 102 1.19 -2.15 -3.60
N ALA A 103 0.15 -1.59 -2.99
CA ALA A 103 -0.35 -2.08 -1.71
C ALA A 103 -0.87 -3.52 -1.82
N LEU A 104 -1.63 -3.86 -2.86
CA LEU A 104 -2.17 -5.20 -3.07
C LEU A 104 -1.08 -6.26 -3.25
N ILE A 105 -0.07 -5.98 -4.08
CA ILE A 105 0.87 -6.99 -4.59
C ILE A 105 2.20 -6.95 -3.83
N ALA A 106 2.67 -5.78 -3.39
CA ALA A 106 3.90 -5.63 -2.61
C ALA A 106 3.65 -5.41 -1.11
N GLY A 107 2.42 -5.12 -0.71
CA GLY A 107 2.06 -5.03 0.70
C GLY A 107 2.54 -3.77 1.40
N PHE A 108 2.90 -2.71 0.68
CA PHE A 108 3.27 -1.43 1.27
C PHE A 108 2.57 -0.25 0.59
N TYR A 109 2.51 0.88 1.31
CA TYR A 109 1.86 2.08 0.82
C TYR A 109 2.91 3.03 0.25
N GLU A 110 2.78 3.37 -1.04
CA GLU A 110 3.65 4.36 -1.65
C GLU A 110 3.45 5.74 -1.00
N ASP A 111 4.55 6.46 -0.83
CA ASP A 111 4.52 7.86 -0.40
C ASP A 111 4.25 8.77 -1.61
N VAL A 112 3.61 9.90 -1.37
CA VAL A 112 3.23 10.90 -2.37
C VAL A 112 4.47 11.43 -3.13
N SER A 113 5.68 11.37 -2.55
CA SER A 113 6.92 11.70 -3.27
C SER A 113 7.27 10.75 -4.40
N ALA A 114 6.92 9.47 -4.30
CA ALA A 114 7.16 8.49 -5.36
C ALA A 114 6.29 8.80 -6.61
N ILE A 115 5.09 9.35 -6.37
CA ILE A 115 4.14 9.78 -7.40
C ILE A 115 4.56 11.12 -8.02
N ALA A 116 5.09 12.04 -7.20
CA ALA A 116 5.60 13.34 -7.69
C ALA A 116 6.84 13.21 -8.59
N LYS A 117 7.62 12.13 -8.46
CA LYS A 117 8.82 11.87 -9.28
C LYS A 117 8.54 11.11 -10.59
N GLY A 118 7.34 10.53 -10.74
CA GLY A 118 6.93 9.81 -11.94
C GLY A 118 5.49 9.34 -11.84
N TRP A 119 4.57 9.99 -12.55
CA TRP A 119 3.14 9.64 -12.55
C TRP A 119 2.86 8.28 -13.21
N LYS A 120 3.70 7.86 -14.19
CA LYS A 120 3.50 6.63 -14.97
C LYS A 120 4.54 5.53 -14.72
N GLU A 121 5.71 5.84 -14.15
CA GLU A 121 6.76 4.85 -13.91
C GLU A 121 7.30 4.97 -12.48
N ASN A 122 7.49 3.83 -11.82
CA ASN A 122 8.14 3.79 -10.51
C ASN A 122 9.66 3.94 -10.68
N PRO A 123 10.29 5.01 -10.14
CA PRO A 123 11.74 5.18 -10.23
C PRO A 123 12.53 4.26 -9.29
N VAL A 124 11.88 3.47 -8.41
CA VAL A 124 12.55 2.62 -7.42
C VAL A 124 12.04 1.19 -7.52
N GLU A 125 12.97 0.26 -7.70
CA GLU A 125 12.68 -1.18 -7.66
C GLU A 125 12.23 -1.61 -6.27
N PHE A 126 11.19 -2.43 -6.21
CA PHE A 126 10.65 -3.00 -4.98
C PHE A 126 10.30 -4.47 -5.18
N ASP A 127 10.34 -5.21 -4.09
CA ASP A 127 9.94 -6.61 -4.04
C ASP A 127 8.41 -6.76 -3.93
N SER A 128 7.86 -7.82 -4.48
CA SER A 128 6.42 -8.05 -4.59
C SER A 128 6.08 -9.54 -4.65
N VAL A 129 4.80 -9.89 -4.49
CA VAL A 129 4.35 -11.27 -4.66
C VAL A 129 4.76 -11.86 -6.01
N PHE A 130 4.87 -11.04 -7.08
CA PHE A 130 5.26 -11.54 -8.41
C PHE A 130 6.77 -11.77 -8.56
N ASN A 131 7.58 -11.11 -7.73
CA ASN A 131 9.03 -11.31 -7.70
C ASN A 131 9.39 -12.66 -7.07
N GLU A 132 8.59 -13.07 -6.09
CA GLU A 132 8.84 -14.26 -5.26
C GLU A 132 8.18 -15.53 -5.85
N THR A 133 7.55 -15.44 -7.03
CA THR A 133 6.90 -16.57 -7.71
C THR A 133 7.82 -17.25 -8.71
N ARG A 134 7.47 -18.50 -9.04
CA ARG A 134 8.13 -19.23 -10.12
C ARG A 134 7.82 -18.64 -11.48
N ASN A 135 6.55 -18.36 -11.76
CA ASN A 135 6.13 -17.61 -12.94
C ASN A 135 4.91 -16.75 -12.61
N THR A 136 4.84 -15.58 -13.25
CA THR A 136 3.66 -14.73 -13.23
C THR A 136 3.25 -14.38 -14.66
N TRP A 137 2.00 -14.61 -15.02
CA TRP A 137 1.42 -14.10 -16.26
C TRP A 137 0.40 -13.01 -15.97
N CYS A 138 0.61 -11.83 -16.55
CA CYS A 138 -0.20 -10.63 -16.32
C CYS A 138 -0.90 -10.18 -17.60
N TRP A 139 -2.18 -9.82 -17.50
CA TRP A 139 -2.95 -9.23 -18.60
C TRP A 139 -3.65 -7.93 -18.17
N GLY A 140 -3.54 -6.87 -18.95
CA GLY A 140 -4.23 -5.60 -18.68
C GLY A 140 -3.51 -4.34 -19.15
N SER A 141 -3.49 -3.31 -18.31
CA SER A 141 -3.04 -1.96 -18.67
C SER A 141 -1.51 -1.84 -18.82
N PRO A 142 -1.01 -1.18 -19.89
CA PRO A 142 0.40 -0.83 -20.01
C PRO A 142 0.91 0.15 -18.93
N ASP A 143 0.04 0.83 -18.19
CA ASP A 143 0.44 1.73 -17.10
C ASP A 143 0.67 0.98 -15.76
N ILE A 144 0.11 -0.23 -15.59
CA ILE A 144 0.21 -1.03 -14.36
C ILE A 144 1.20 -2.19 -14.50
N LEU A 145 1.04 -3.01 -15.53
CA LEU A 145 1.74 -4.29 -15.62
C LEU A 145 3.28 -4.17 -15.63
N PRO A 146 3.88 -3.23 -16.39
CA PRO A 146 5.33 -3.15 -16.50
C PRO A 146 6.06 -2.84 -15.19
N MET A 147 5.40 -2.20 -14.21
CA MET A 147 6.07 -1.85 -12.96
C MET A 147 6.42 -3.06 -12.10
N PHE A 148 5.66 -4.15 -12.23
CA PHE A 148 5.96 -5.41 -11.53
C PHE A 148 6.90 -6.32 -12.32
N ALA A 149 7.04 -6.11 -13.64
CA ALA A 149 7.98 -6.87 -14.46
C ALA A 149 9.38 -6.25 -14.45
N LYS A 150 9.49 -4.92 -14.53
CA LYS A 150 10.79 -4.22 -14.52
C LYS A 150 11.56 -4.40 -13.21
N GLY A 151 10.85 -4.61 -12.09
CA GLY A 151 11.45 -4.88 -10.78
C GLY A 151 11.62 -6.37 -10.45
N ALA A 152 11.12 -7.29 -11.29
CA ALA A 152 11.24 -8.73 -11.07
C ALA A 152 12.69 -9.19 -11.24
N SER A 153 13.17 -10.05 -10.34
CA SER A 153 14.49 -10.66 -10.47
C SER A 153 14.48 -11.75 -11.53
N GLY A 154 14.52 -11.36 -12.81
CA GLY A 154 14.69 -12.26 -13.95
C GLY A 154 13.49 -12.34 -14.91
N ASP A 155 13.60 -13.25 -15.88
CA ASP A 155 12.65 -13.39 -16.99
C ASP A 155 11.47 -14.34 -16.65
N HIS A 156 10.74 -14.06 -15.55
CA HIS A 156 9.63 -14.92 -15.09
C HIS A 156 8.29 -14.20 -14.88
N VAL A 157 8.25 -12.87 -15.07
CA VAL A 157 7.02 -12.06 -15.07
C VAL A 157 6.68 -11.63 -16.49
N TYR A 158 5.64 -12.24 -17.07
CA TYR A 158 5.22 -12.05 -18.46
C TYR A 158 4.05 -11.10 -18.53
N THR A 159 4.21 -9.96 -19.21
CA THR A 159 3.17 -8.93 -19.33
C THR A 159 2.55 -8.92 -20.73
N HIS A 160 1.22 -8.98 -20.78
CA HIS A 160 0.43 -8.87 -21.99
C HIS A 160 -0.50 -7.67 -21.89
N THR A 161 -0.22 -6.62 -22.66
CA THR A 161 -0.97 -5.36 -22.60
C THR A 161 -1.72 -5.12 -23.91
N TYR A 162 -2.88 -4.47 -23.83
CA TYR A 162 -3.46 -3.83 -25.00
C TYR A 162 -2.62 -2.59 -25.38
N PRO A 163 -2.73 -2.09 -26.63
CA PRO A 163 -2.09 -0.83 -27.02
C PRO A 163 -2.54 0.32 -26.11
N ALA A 164 -1.64 1.23 -25.76
CA ALA A 164 -1.95 2.36 -24.87
C ALA A 164 -3.02 3.30 -25.44
N GLU A 165 -3.15 3.34 -26.77
CA GLU A 165 -4.18 4.12 -27.46
C GLU A 165 -5.60 3.58 -27.23
N GLU A 166 -5.74 2.34 -26.76
CA GLU A 166 -7.04 1.76 -26.43
C GLU A 166 -7.58 2.23 -25.07
N GLU A 167 -6.73 2.83 -24.21
CA GLU A 167 -7.10 3.53 -22.96
C GLU A 167 -7.71 4.90 -23.25
N ASP A 168 -8.76 4.91 -24.07
CA ASP A 168 -9.52 6.11 -24.37
C ASP A 168 -10.59 6.34 -23.29
N PHE A 169 -10.28 7.19 -22.32
CA PHE A 169 -11.21 7.60 -21.26
C PHE A 169 -12.42 8.40 -21.78
N ALA A 170 -12.43 8.81 -23.05
CA ALA A 170 -13.58 9.41 -23.73
C ALA A 170 -14.39 8.39 -24.55
N SER A 171 -14.00 7.12 -24.56
CA SER A 171 -14.71 6.06 -25.26
C SER A 171 -16.11 5.85 -24.68
N THR A 172 -17.07 5.55 -25.55
CA THR A 172 -18.46 5.32 -25.16
C THR A 172 -18.66 4.00 -24.41
N ASP A 173 -17.74 3.03 -24.57
CA ASP A 173 -17.80 1.73 -23.89
C ASP A 173 -16.39 1.18 -23.60
N ALA A 174 -15.95 1.34 -22.34
CA ALA A 174 -14.64 0.86 -21.90
C ALA A 174 -14.61 -0.64 -21.53
N SER A 175 -15.76 -1.33 -21.50
CA SER A 175 -15.84 -2.75 -21.13
C SER A 175 -15.11 -3.69 -22.11
N ARG A 176 -14.78 -3.15 -23.30
CA ARG A 176 -13.92 -3.79 -24.30
C ARG A 176 -12.52 -4.12 -23.77
N LEU A 177 -11.97 -3.33 -22.84
CA LEU A 177 -10.66 -3.57 -22.24
C LEU A 177 -10.68 -4.84 -21.38
N ASP A 178 -11.73 -5.01 -20.56
CA ASP A 178 -11.91 -6.21 -19.75
C ASP A 178 -12.19 -7.44 -20.63
N THR A 179 -12.99 -7.26 -21.69
CA THR A 179 -13.25 -8.30 -22.69
C THR A 179 -11.96 -8.74 -23.39
N TRP A 180 -11.06 -7.80 -23.70
CA TRP A 180 -9.74 -8.11 -24.26
C TRP A 180 -8.93 -8.98 -23.30
N VAL A 181 -8.88 -8.62 -22.02
CA VAL A 181 -8.16 -9.38 -20.99
C VAL A 181 -8.67 -10.82 -20.92
N PHE A 182 -9.98 -11.01 -20.75
CA PHE A 182 -10.56 -12.37 -20.71
C PHE A 182 -10.29 -13.16 -22.00
N THR A 183 -10.33 -12.50 -23.16
CA THR A 183 -10.02 -13.13 -24.45
C THR A 183 -8.56 -13.58 -24.54
N GLN A 184 -7.61 -12.77 -24.07
CA GLN A 184 -6.20 -13.14 -24.05
C GLN A 184 -5.91 -14.31 -23.12
N VAL A 185 -6.49 -14.30 -21.91
CA VAL A 185 -6.34 -15.40 -20.96
C VAL A 185 -6.91 -16.70 -21.55
N LYS A 186 -8.07 -16.62 -22.22
CA LYS A 186 -8.68 -17.76 -22.91
C LYS A 186 -7.79 -18.32 -24.02
N SER A 187 -7.25 -17.44 -24.86
CA SER A 187 -6.29 -17.81 -25.91
C SER A 187 -5.03 -18.45 -25.32
N PHE A 188 -4.50 -17.90 -24.23
CA PHE A 188 -3.35 -18.42 -23.52
C PHE A 188 -3.56 -19.86 -23.04
N PHE A 189 -4.63 -20.13 -22.29
CA PHE A 189 -4.93 -21.49 -21.82
C PHE A 189 -5.26 -22.46 -22.97
N GLN A 190 -5.84 -21.99 -24.06
CA GLN A 190 -6.03 -22.80 -25.27
C GLN A 190 -4.69 -23.18 -25.91
N SER A 191 -3.76 -22.21 -26.05
CA SER A 191 -2.43 -22.45 -26.60
C SER A 191 -1.61 -23.40 -25.72
N ALA A 192 -1.78 -23.32 -24.40
CA ALA A 192 -1.13 -24.22 -23.45
C ALA A 192 -1.58 -25.68 -23.59
N LYS A 193 -2.73 -25.97 -24.21
CA LYS A 193 -3.15 -27.36 -24.49
C LYS A 193 -2.30 -28.02 -25.59
N SER A 194 -1.75 -27.25 -26.53
CA SER A 194 -0.93 -27.74 -27.64
C SER A 194 0.57 -27.45 -27.48
N ASN A 195 0.96 -26.55 -26.57
CA ASN A 195 2.36 -26.25 -26.26
C ASN A 195 2.81 -27.01 -24.99
N SER A 196 3.57 -28.08 -25.17
CA SER A 196 4.04 -28.94 -24.06
C SER A 196 4.92 -28.22 -23.06
N SER A 197 5.77 -27.29 -23.50
CA SER A 197 6.66 -26.54 -22.62
C SER A 197 5.88 -25.55 -21.76
N LEU A 198 4.95 -24.81 -22.37
CA LEU A 198 4.07 -23.92 -21.62
C LEU A 198 3.19 -24.70 -20.62
N ARG A 199 2.65 -25.85 -21.05
CA ARG A 199 1.88 -26.72 -20.17
C ARG A 199 2.70 -27.20 -18.97
N ALA A 200 3.97 -27.56 -19.18
CA ALA A 200 4.84 -27.99 -18.10
C ALA A 200 5.02 -26.87 -17.07
N ASN A 201 5.37 -25.65 -17.50
CA ASN A 201 5.52 -24.50 -16.60
C ASN A 201 4.23 -24.21 -15.81
N LEU A 202 3.07 -24.30 -16.45
CA LEU A 202 1.78 -24.05 -15.78
C LEU A 202 1.43 -25.09 -14.71
N LEU A 203 1.93 -26.32 -14.84
CA LEU A 203 1.70 -27.41 -13.89
C LEU A 203 2.65 -27.36 -12.68
N GLU A 204 3.66 -26.51 -12.71
CA GLU A 204 4.52 -26.24 -11.55
C GLU A 204 3.75 -25.47 -10.45
N ASP A 205 4.37 -25.38 -9.29
CA ASP A 205 3.88 -24.60 -8.15
C ASP A 205 4.37 -23.14 -8.19
N GLU A 206 3.88 -22.35 -7.23
CA GLU A 206 4.25 -20.93 -7.05
C GLU A 206 3.92 -20.07 -8.28
N ASN A 207 2.88 -20.44 -9.03
CA ASN A 207 2.45 -19.72 -10.23
C ASN A 207 1.35 -18.70 -9.94
N VAL A 208 1.43 -17.51 -10.55
CA VAL A 208 0.40 -16.47 -10.45
C VAL A 208 -0.16 -16.09 -11.83
N PHE A 209 -1.48 -15.94 -11.89
CA PHE A 209 -2.19 -15.35 -13.01
C PHE A 209 -2.83 -14.04 -12.55
N PHE A 210 -2.39 -12.92 -13.11
CA PHE A 210 -2.88 -11.59 -12.74
C PHE A 210 -3.71 -10.98 -13.88
N LEU A 211 -4.96 -10.64 -13.58
CA LEU A 211 -5.87 -9.97 -14.49
C LEU A 211 -6.18 -8.58 -13.93
N HIS A 212 -5.72 -7.55 -14.64
CA HIS A 212 -6.04 -6.16 -14.37
C HIS A 212 -7.16 -5.70 -15.31
N LEU A 213 -8.33 -5.38 -14.74
CA LEU A 213 -9.55 -5.05 -15.46
C LEU A 213 -9.87 -3.55 -15.28
N LEU A 214 -9.56 -2.74 -16.29
CA LEU A 214 -9.63 -1.27 -16.25
C LEU A 214 -11.02 -0.69 -16.63
N GLY A 215 -11.91 -1.52 -17.20
CA GLY A 215 -13.16 -1.04 -17.80
C GLY A 215 -14.11 -0.36 -16.80
N ILE A 216 -14.15 -0.82 -15.55
CA ILE A 216 -14.99 -0.25 -14.49
C ILE A 216 -14.55 1.18 -14.14
N ASP A 217 -13.25 1.39 -13.87
CA ASP A 217 -12.69 2.72 -13.57
C ASP A 217 -12.94 3.69 -14.73
N THR A 218 -12.63 3.27 -15.96
CA THR A 218 -12.80 4.11 -17.15
C THR A 218 -14.26 4.53 -17.35
N ASN A 219 -15.20 3.58 -17.21
CA ASN A 219 -16.64 3.90 -17.24
C ASN A 219 -17.07 4.76 -16.06
N GLY A 220 -16.41 4.63 -14.90
CA GLY A 220 -16.62 5.46 -13.72
C GLY A 220 -16.23 6.92 -13.94
N HIS A 221 -15.10 7.18 -14.60
CA HIS A 221 -14.70 8.54 -15.00
C HIS A 221 -15.62 9.12 -16.08
N ALA A 222 -15.90 8.35 -17.12
CA ALA A 222 -16.66 8.82 -18.29
C ALA A 222 -18.14 9.05 -17.98
N HIS A 223 -18.77 8.11 -17.25
CA HIS A 223 -20.24 8.05 -17.07
C HIS A 223 -20.69 8.22 -15.63
N ARG A 224 -19.76 8.29 -14.67
CA ARG A 224 -19.97 8.34 -13.21
C ARG A 224 -20.36 7.00 -12.61
N PRO A 225 -19.99 6.72 -11.34
CA PRO A 225 -20.50 5.55 -10.64
C PRO A 225 -22.02 5.54 -10.58
N MET A 226 -22.60 4.34 -10.61
CA MET A 226 -24.05 4.11 -10.70
C MET A 226 -24.69 4.38 -12.07
N SER A 227 -23.92 4.77 -13.10
CA SER A 227 -24.41 4.77 -14.49
C SER A 227 -24.71 3.36 -14.99
N GLN A 228 -25.48 3.24 -16.06
CA GLN A 228 -25.78 1.92 -16.62
C GLN A 228 -24.51 1.25 -17.16
N GLU A 229 -23.58 2.03 -17.71
CA GLU A 229 -22.30 1.60 -18.24
C GLU A 229 -21.39 1.03 -17.15
N TYR A 230 -21.18 1.78 -16.05
CA TYR A 230 -20.40 1.33 -14.90
C TYR A 230 -20.99 0.06 -14.29
N LEU A 231 -22.31 0.05 -14.09
CA LEU A 231 -23.00 -1.06 -13.47
C LEU A 231 -23.02 -2.29 -14.38
N ASN A 232 -23.30 -2.16 -15.68
CA ASN A 232 -23.24 -3.28 -16.63
C ASN A 232 -21.84 -3.87 -16.72
N ASN A 233 -20.79 -3.04 -16.64
CA ASN A 233 -19.42 -3.51 -16.64
C ASN A 233 -19.13 -4.42 -15.42
N ILE A 234 -19.71 -4.14 -14.24
CA ILE A 234 -19.61 -5.06 -13.09
C ILE A 234 -20.20 -6.44 -13.42
N GLY A 235 -21.37 -6.48 -14.08
CA GLY A 235 -22.00 -7.73 -14.50
C GLY A 235 -21.19 -8.48 -15.58
N LEU A 236 -20.53 -7.75 -16.49
CA LEU A 236 -19.62 -8.31 -17.48
C LEU A 236 -18.39 -8.95 -16.79
N VAL A 237 -17.79 -8.24 -15.83
CA VAL A 237 -16.64 -8.76 -15.05
C VAL A 237 -17.05 -10.00 -14.27
N ASP A 238 -18.21 -10.01 -13.60
CA ASP A 238 -18.70 -11.19 -12.88
C ASP A 238 -18.85 -12.42 -13.79
N THR A 239 -19.43 -12.22 -14.98
CA THR A 239 -19.59 -13.28 -15.99
C THR A 239 -18.23 -13.78 -16.48
N GLY A 240 -17.31 -12.85 -16.78
CA GLY A 240 -15.95 -13.18 -17.21
C GLY A 240 -15.16 -13.94 -16.13
N VAL A 241 -15.33 -13.59 -14.86
CA VAL A 241 -14.73 -14.30 -13.72
C VAL A 241 -15.31 -15.71 -13.61
N ALA A 242 -16.63 -15.90 -13.78
CA ALA A 242 -17.24 -17.22 -13.77
C ALA A 242 -16.67 -18.14 -14.87
N GLU A 243 -16.53 -17.62 -16.09
CA GLU A 243 -15.94 -18.34 -17.23
C GLU A 243 -14.45 -18.64 -17.00
N LEU A 244 -13.70 -17.66 -16.47
CA LEU A 244 -12.29 -17.81 -16.11
C LEU A 244 -12.09 -18.95 -15.12
N VAL A 245 -12.87 -18.98 -14.04
CA VAL A 245 -12.75 -20.03 -13.02
C VAL A 245 -13.04 -21.40 -13.62
N SER A 246 -14.13 -21.55 -14.39
CA SER A 246 -14.43 -22.81 -15.07
C SER A 246 -13.28 -23.27 -15.96
N MET A 247 -12.73 -22.38 -16.78
CA MET A 247 -11.62 -22.69 -17.70
C MET A 247 -10.33 -23.09 -16.96
N VAL A 248 -9.97 -22.37 -15.89
CA VAL A 248 -8.78 -22.66 -15.09
C VAL A 248 -8.93 -24.02 -14.43
N GLU A 249 -10.06 -24.26 -13.75
CA GLU A 249 -10.34 -25.53 -13.09
C GLU A 249 -10.36 -26.71 -14.09
N ASP A 250 -10.97 -26.54 -15.26
CA ASP A 250 -10.95 -27.57 -16.32
C ASP A 250 -9.52 -27.86 -16.83
N PHE A 251 -8.69 -26.82 -16.99
CA PHE A 251 -7.32 -26.98 -17.50
C PHE A 251 -6.44 -27.79 -16.53
N PHE A 252 -6.61 -27.56 -15.23
CA PHE A 252 -5.90 -28.25 -14.15
C PHE A 252 -6.60 -29.53 -13.68
N GLY A 253 -7.74 -29.88 -14.27
CA GLY A 253 -8.47 -31.11 -13.97
C GLY A 253 -9.09 -31.13 -12.56
N HIS A 254 -9.52 -29.97 -12.06
CA HIS A 254 -10.12 -29.81 -10.73
C HIS A 254 -9.26 -30.39 -9.60
N ASP A 255 -7.94 -30.18 -9.68
CA ASP A 255 -6.97 -30.71 -8.70
C ASP A 255 -7.12 -30.10 -7.29
N GLY A 256 -7.96 -29.08 -7.13
CA GLY A 256 -8.20 -28.39 -5.86
C GLY A 256 -6.97 -27.62 -5.37
N ARG A 257 -6.06 -27.22 -6.27
CA ARG A 257 -4.79 -26.54 -5.95
C ARG A 257 -4.74 -25.09 -6.44
N THR A 258 -5.86 -24.51 -6.86
CA THR A 258 -5.96 -23.10 -7.27
C THR A 258 -6.64 -22.27 -6.18
N ALA A 259 -5.99 -21.16 -5.79
CA ALA A 259 -6.60 -20.11 -4.98
C ALA A 259 -7.00 -18.93 -5.86
N TYR A 260 -8.07 -18.23 -5.47
CA TYR A 260 -8.60 -17.08 -6.19
C TYR A 260 -8.75 -15.89 -5.24
N VAL A 261 -8.34 -14.71 -5.69
CA VAL A 261 -8.52 -13.44 -4.99
C VAL A 261 -9.10 -12.42 -5.97
N PHE A 262 -10.28 -11.89 -5.65
CA PHE A 262 -10.95 -10.82 -6.39
C PHE A 262 -11.05 -9.57 -5.53
N THR A 263 -10.58 -8.43 -6.04
CA THR A 263 -10.61 -7.16 -5.31
C THR A 263 -10.57 -5.95 -6.23
N SER A 264 -10.42 -4.76 -5.65
CA SER A 264 -10.15 -3.49 -6.35
C SER A 264 -8.98 -2.77 -5.68
N ASP A 265 -8.30 -1.94 -6.44
CA ASP A 265 -7.22 -1.05 -5.99
C ASP A 265 -7.76 0.23 -5.32
N HIS A 266 -8.85 0.78 -5.85
CA HIS A 266 -9.63 1.85 -5.24
C HIS A 266 -11.11 1.78 -5.67
N GLY A 267 -11.92 2.66 -5.09
CA GLY A 267 -13.26 2.96 -5.57
C GLY A 267 -13.30 4.31 -6.28
N MET A 268 -14.44 5.00 -6.23
CA MET A 268 -14.66 6.26 -6.94
C MET A 268 -15.73 7.10 -6.25
N THR A 269 -15.58 8.42 -6.23
CA THR A 269 -16.65 9.33 -5.80
C THR A 269 -17.82 9.32 -6.78
N ASN A 270 -19.01 9.74 -6.34
CA ASN A 270 -20.20 9.84 -7.21
C ASN A 270 -20.01 10.78 -8.42
N TRP A 271 -18.97 11.62 -8.41
CA TRP A 271 -18.64 12.52 -9.51
C TRP A 271 -17.74 11.87 -10.58
N GLY A 272 -17.32 10.62 -10.39
CA GLY A 272 -16.36 9.97 -11.29
C GLY A 272 -14.94 10.50 -11.10
N SER A 273 -14.51 10.69 -9.85
CA SER A 273 -13.13 11.05 -9.50
C SER A 273 -12.66 10.26 -8.28
N HIS A 274 -11.37 9.93 -8.26
CA HIS A 274 -10.65 9.30 -7.14
C HIS A 274 -9.34 10.05 -6.86
N GLY A 275 -8.52 9.55 -5.92
CA GLY A 275 -7.24 10.14 -5.48
C GLY A 275 -7.27 10.68 -4.04
N ALA A 276 -8.46 10.78 -3.42
CA ALA A 276 -8.68 11.28 -2.08
C ALA A 276 -9.22 10.20 -1.11
N GLY A 277 -9.57 10.63 0.10
CA GLY A 277 -9.89 9.75 1.24
C GLY A 277 -11.37 9.48 1.47
N HIS A 278 -12.26 9.73 0.52
CA HIS A 278 -13.69 9.48 0.74
C HIS A 278 -13.95 7.96 0.89
N PRO A 279 -14.91 7.51 1.72
CA PRO A 279 -15.23 6.08 1.85
C PRO A 279 -15.55 5.39 0.52
N SER A 280 -16.19 6.07 -0.42
CA SER A 280 -16.45 5.50 -1.75
C SER A 280 -15.18 5.29 -2.58
N GLU A 281 -14.08 5.95 -2.25
CA GLU A 281 -12.76 5.75 -2.86
C GLU A 281 -11.95 4.70 -2.09
N THR A 282 -12.15 4.62 -0.77
CA THR A 282 -11.30 3.84 0.14
C THR A 282 -11.83 2.45 0.49
N LEU A 283 -13.12 2.18 0.27
CA LEU A 283 -13.75 0.89 0.55
C LEU A 283 -13.89 0.08 -0.74
N THR A 284 -13.02 -0.92 -0.87
CA THR A 284 -12.98 -1.84 -2.02
C THR A 284 -13.49 -3.22 -1.62
N PRO A 285 -14.11 -3.99 -2.53
CA PRO A 285 -14.52 -5.34 -2.21
C PRO A 285 -13.30 -6.26 -2.09
N LEU A 286 -13.39 -7.29 -1.24
CA LEU A 286 -12.46 -8.42 -1.23
C LEU A 286 -13.25 -9.71 -1.13
N VAL A 287 -13.04 -10.61 -2.09
CA VAL A 287 -13.59 -11.97 -2.09
C VAL A 287 -12.46 -12.93 -2.42
N ALA A 288 -12.24 -13.93 -1.58
CA ALA A 288 -11.25 -14.98 -1.83
C ALA A 288 -11.88 -16.36 -1.65
N TRP A 289 -11.46 -17.32 -2.47
CA TRP A 289 -11.97 -18.69 -2.45
C TRP A 289 -10.97 -19.68 -3.06
N GLY A 290 -11.30 -20.97 -3.01
CA GLY A 290 -10.47 -22.03 -3.55
C GLY A 290 -9.50 -22.62 -2.52
N ALA A 291 -8.39 -23.16 -3.01
CA ALA A 291 -7.42 -23.91 -2.21
C ALA A 291 -6.87 -23.07 -1.04
N GLY A 292 -7.01 -23.57 0.19
CA GLY A 292 -6.50 -22.93 1.40
C GLY A 292 -7.32 -21.75 1.93
N VAL A 293 -8.43 -21.38 1.29
CA VAL A 293 -9.29 -20.28 1.74
C VAL A 293 -10.49 -20.80 2.54
N ASN A 294 -10.89 -20.08 3.58
CA ASN A 294 -12.09 -20.40 4.37
C ASN A 294 -13.37 -20.26 3.57
N TYR A 295 -14.31 -21.15 3.89
CA TYR A 295 -15.67 -21.13 3.35
C TYR A 295 -16.54 -20.06 4.01
N ALA A 296 -17.69 -19.81 3.40
CA ALA A 296 -18.70 -18.90 3.92
C ALA A 296 -19.13 -19.32 5.34
N HIS A 297 -18.84 -18.46 6.32
CA HIS A 297 -19.11 -18.75 7.73
C HIS A 297 -20.38 -18.04 8.20
N LYS A 298 -21.45 -18.81 8.42
CA LYS A 298 -22.71 -18.27 8.96
C LYS A 298 -22.52 -17.81 10.40
N VAL A 299 -23.11 -16.67 10.72
CA VAL A 299 -23.07 -16.09 12.07
C VAL A 299 -24.46 -15.71 12.53
N THR A 300 -24.73 -15.98 13.80
CA THR A 300 -25.98 -15.60 14.49
C THR A 300 -25.75 -14.44 15.45
N GLU A 301 -24.49 -14.14 15.77
CA GLU A 301 -24.09 -13.09 16.68
C GLU A 301 -23.93 -11.75 15.94
N VAL A 302 -24.13 -10.66 16.68
CA VAL A 302 -23.89 -9.31 16.16
C VAL A 302 -22.40 -9.14 15.89
N GLN A 303 -22.06 -8.83 14.64
CA GLN A 303 -20.69 -8.60 14.19
C GLN A 303 -20.19 -7.21 14.61
N PRO A 304 -18.87 -6.99 14.76
CA PRO A 304 -18.31 -5.75 15.32
C PRO A 304 -18.30 -4.56 14.32
N TYR A 305 -19.22 -4.52 13.35
CA TYR A 305 -19.31 -3.46 12.35
C TYR A 305 -20.50 -2.54 12.65
N LYS A 306 -20.24 -1.24 12.77
CA LYS A 306 -21.24 -0.20 13.12
C LYS A 306 -21.63 0.69 11.93
N ASP A 307 -21.24 0.32 10.73
CA ASP A 307 -21.42 1.09 9.50
C ASP A 307 -22.77 0.89 8.81
N GLY A 308 -23.53 -0.15 9.18
CA GLY A 308 -24.84 -0.49 8.60
C GLY A 308 -24.76 -1.29 7.29
N PHE A 309 -23.56 -1.47 6.74
CA PHE A 309 -23.38 -2.09 5.42
C PHE A 309 -23.82 -3.54 5.36
N LEU A 310 -23.68 -4.29 6.47
CA LEU A 310 -24.15 -5.69 6.53
C LEU A 310 -25.65 -5.81 6.22
N GLN A 311 -26.46 -4.91 6.78
CA GLN A 311 -27.91 -4.87 6.56
C GLN A 311 -28.28 -4.35 5.18
N ASP A 312 -27.53 -3.38 4.66
CA ASP A 312 -27.73 -2.82 3.32
C ASP A 312 -27.42 -3.85 2.23
N TRP A 313 -26.33 -4.61 2.40
CA TRP A 313 -25.89 -5.64 1.46
C TRP A 313 -26.60 -6.99 1.64
N LYS A 314 -27.48 -7.12 2.65
CA LYS A 314 -28.17 -8.39 2.99
C LYS A 314 -27.19 -9.53 3.24
N LEU A 315 -26.12 -9.25 3.98
CA LEU A 315 -25.03 -10.19 4.30
C LEU A 315 -24.78 -10.31 5.81
N GLU A 316 -25.68 -9.80 6.65
CA GLU A 316 -25.56 -9.82 8.11
C GLU A 316 -25.43 -11.24 8.70
N HIS A 317 -25.94 -12.24 7.99
CA HIS A 317 -25.93 -13.64 8.35
C HIS A 317 -24.60 -14.36 8.01
N LEU A 318 -23.66 -13.67 7.35
CA LEU A 318 -22.35 -14.19 6.97
C LEU A 318 -21.24 -13.34 7.60
N ARG A 319 -20.19 -13.99 8.10
CA ARG A 319 -19.05 -13.31 8.70
C ARG A 319 -18.33 -12.43 7.67
N ARG A 320 -18.35 -11.12 7.89
CA ARG A 320 -17.52 -10.14 7.18
C ARG A 320 -16.13 -10.08 7.81
N VAL A 321 -15.09 -10.10 6.97
CA VAL A 321 -13.69 -10.05 7.41
C VAL A 321 -12.99 -8.91 6.67
N ASP A 322 -12.93 -7.74 7.29
CA ASP A 322 -12.23 -6.59 6.72
C ASP A 322 -10.71 -6.70 6.87
N VAL A 323 -9.97 -6.14 5.92
CA VAL A 323 -8.50 -6.11 5.89
C VAL A 323 -7.99 -4.73 5.47
N ASN A 324 -6.76 -4.39 5.85
CA ASN A 324 -6.06 -3.31 5.14
C ASN A 324 -5.60 -3.84 3.78
N GLN A 325 -5.58 -2.98 2.76
CA GLN A 325 -5.19 -3.43 1.41
C GLN A 325 -3.81 -4.10 1.35
N ALA A 326 -2.85 -3.63 2.17
CA ALA A 326 -1.53 -4.23 2.30
C ALA A 326 -1.53 -5.67 2.84
N ASP A 327 -2.58 -6.09 3.55
CA ASP A 327 -2.73 -7.43 4.12
C ASP A 327 -3.03 -8.50 3.04
N ILE A 328 -3.36 -8.08 1.82
CA ILE A 328 -3.64 -9.01 0.70
C ILE A 328 -2.34 -9.64 0.18
N ALA A 329 -1.22 -8.91 0.16
CA ALA A 329 0.09 -9.47 -0.21
C ALA A 329 0.51 -10.66 0.67
N PRO A 330 0.52 -10.56 2.02
CA PRO A 330 0.82 -11.71 2.86
C PRO A 330 -0.21 -12.85 2.74
N LEU A 331 -1.49 -12.53 2.50
CA LEU A 331 -2.49 -13.57 2.20
C LEU A 331 -2.08 -14.38 0.96
N MET A 332 -1.79 -13.69 -0.15
CA MET A 332 -1.37 -14.32 -1.41
C MET A 332 -0.09 -15.15 -1.22
N ALA A 333 0.93 -14.58 -0.59
CA ALA A 333 2.19 -15.29 -0.32
C ALA A 333 1.98 -16.59 0.47
N SER A 334 1.17 -16.54 1.54
CA SER A 334 0.88 -17.71 2.37
C SER A 334 0.10 -18.82 1.64
N LEU A 335 -0.75 -18.46 0.67
CA LEU A 335 -1.58 -19.45 -0.04
C LEU A 335 -0.75 -20.32 -0.98
N ILE A 336 0.28 -19.74 -1.62
CA ILE A 336 1.13 -20.45 -2.60
C ILE A 336 2.53 -20.78 -2.08
N GLY A 337 2.90 -20.35 -0.87
CA GLY A 337 4.12 -20.79 -0.18
C GLY A 337 5.39 -20.04 -0.53
N ILE A 338 5.26 -18.86 -1.13
CA ILE A 338 6.40 -18.00 -1.49
C ILE A 338 6.82 -17.11 -0.32
N PRO A 339 8.03 -16.52 -0.35
CA PRO A 339 8.41 -15.48 0.60
C PRO A 339 7.42 -14.31 0.66
N PHE A 340 7.27 -13.73 1.85
CA PHE A 340 6.52 -12.50 2.01
C PHE A 340 7.33 -11.33 1.42
N PRO A 341 6.71 -10.41 0.64
CA PRO A 341 7.44 -9.29 0.08
C PRO A 341 8.19 -8.51 1.15
N VAL A 342 9.48 -8.24 0.94
CA VAL A 342 10.38 -7.84 2.02
C VAL A 342 10.01 -6.51 2.67
N ASN A 343 9.30 -5.65 1.93
CA ASN A 343 8.81 -4.35 2.39
C ASN A 343 7.34 -4.36 2.82
N SER A 344 6.69 -5.53 2.84
CA SER A 344 5.29 -5.65 3.22
C SER A 344 5.08 -5.21 4.67
N VAL A 345 4.18 -4.25 4.87
CA VAL A 345 3.66 -3.87 6.20
C VAL A 345 2.33 -4.55 6.51
N GLY A 346 1.90 -5.46 5.63
CA GLY A 346 0.66 -6.21 5.78
C GLY A 346 0.72 -7.24 6.91
N VAL A 347 -0.42 -7.45 7.56
CA VAL A 347 -0.62 -8.46 8.61
C VAL A 347 -1.45 -9.60 8.03
N LEU A 348 -0.90 -10.82 8.04
CA LEU A 348 -1.57 -11.98 7.46
C LEU A 348 -2.99 -12.18 8.04
N PRO A 349 -4.06 -12.07 7.20
CA PRO A 349 -5.43 -12.16 7.69
C PRO A 349 -5.83 -13.63 7.90
N LEU A 350 -5.45 -14.20 9.05
CA LEU A 350 -5.64 -15.62 9.38
C LEU A 350 -7.09 -16.14 9.25
N LEU A 351 -8.09 -15.26 9.31
CA LEU A 351 -9.49 -15.62 9.13
C LEU A 351 -9.83 -15.98 7.68
N TYR A 352 -9.00 -15.61 6.71
CA TYR A 352 -9.12 -16.07 5.33
C TYR A 352 -8.55 -17.48 5.13
N LEU A 353 -7.68 -17.97 6.02
CA LEU A 353 -7.00 -19.25 5.83
C LEU A 353 -7.77 -20.44 6.39
N ASN A 354 -8.07 -21.42 5.53
CA ASN A 354 -8.57 -22.74 5.89
C ASN A 354 -7.44 -23.75 5.98
N ASN A 355 -6.68 -23.67 7.06
CA ASN A 355 -5.56 -24.56 7.32
C ASN A 355 -5.43 -24.82 8.83
N SER A 356 -4.58 -25.78 9.19
CA SER A 356 -4.29 -26.12 10.59
C SER A 356 -3.82 -24.90 11.39
N ASP A 357 -4.09 -24.91 12.70
CA ASP A 357 -3.63 -23.83 13.59
C ASP A 357 -2.10 -23.74 13.60
N HIS A 358 -1.40 -24.87 13.42
CA HIS A 358 0.05 -24.89 13.26
C HIS A 358 0.50 -24.13 12.00
N PHE A 359 -0.12 -24.38 10.84
CA PHE A 359 0.18 -23.63 9.62
C PHE A 359 -0.06 -22.13 9.82
N LYS A 360 -1.19 -21.76 10.45
CA LYS A 360 -1.51 -20.35 10.75
C LYS A 360 -0.48 -19.71 11.66
N ALA A 361 -0.01 -20.42 12.68
CA ALA A 361 0.98 -19.95 13.62
C ALA A 361 2.37 -19.78 12.99
N GLU A 362 2.82 -20.74 12.18
CA GLU A 362 4.07 -20.64 11.44
C GLU A 362 4.03 -19.52 10.38
N SER A 363 2.89 -19.35 9.70
CA SER A 363 2.73 -18.31 8.68
C SER A 363 2.74 -16.91 9.29
N ILE A 364 2.02 -16.69 10.42
CA ILE A 364 2.05 -15.39 11.11
C ILE A 364 3.39 -15.15 11.79
N TYR A 365 4.10 -16.19 12.23
CA TYR A 365 5.46 -16.08 12.73
C TYR A 365 6.42 -15.59 11.63
N THR A 366 6.37 -16.20 10.45
CA THR A 366 7.17 -15.79 9.28
C THR A 366 6.86 -14.34 8.90
N ASN A 367 5.58 -13.95 8.83
CA ASN A 367 5.16 -12.56 8.62
C ASN A 367 5.73 -11.62 9.71
N ALA A 368 5.73 -12.02 10.98
CA ALA A 368 6.30 -11.24 12.07
C ALA A 368 7.82 -11.06 11.96
N ILE A 369 8.54 -12.09 11.53
CA ILE A 369 9.99 -12.00 11.28
C ILE A 369 10.28 -11.04 10.12
N GLN A 370 9.55 -11.13 9.02
CA GLN A 370 9.74 -10.24 7.86
C GLN A 370 9.58 -8.76 8.25
N VAL A 371 8.52 -8.41 9.00
CA VAL A 371 8.28 -7.04 9.48
C VAL A 371 9.33 -6.61 10.52
N LEU A 372 9.77 -7.53 11.38
CA LEU A 372 10.83 -7.27 12.35
C LEU A 372 12.18 -6.97 11.68
N GLU A 373 12.50 -7.63 10.56
CA GLU A 373 13.71 -7.34 9.79
C GLU A 373 13.70 -5.93 9.22
N GLN A 374 12.58 -5.48 8.64
CA GLN A 374 12.40 -4.08 8.19
C GLN A 374 12.74 -3.09 9.30
N TYR A 375 12.14 -3.30 10.48
CA TYR A 375 12.39 -2.49 11.67
C TYR A 375 13.89 -2.47 12.04
N LYS A 376 14.53 -3.63 12.14
CA LYS A 376 15.94 -3.77 12.58
C LYS A 376 16.89 -3.05 11.63
N ILE A 377 16.69 -3.20 10.33
CA ILE A 377 17.53 -2.55 9.32
C ILE A 377 17.31 -1.05 9.36
N LYS A 378 16.06 -0.57 9.38
CA LYS A 378 15.76 0.87 9.44
C LYS A 378 16.34 1.52 10.71
N MET A 379 16.23 0.85 11.84
CA MET A 379 16.86 1.28 13.10
C MET A 379 18.38 1.41 12.97
N SER A 380 19.03 0.41 12.37
CA SER A 380 20.49 0.39 12.19
C SER A 380 20.95 1.50 11.26
N GLN A 381 20.30 1.66 10.10
CA GLN A 381 20.55 2.77 9.16
C GLN A 381 20.41 4.13 9.87
N LYS A 382 19.36 4.29 10.69
CA LYS A 382 19.15 5.56 11.40
C LYS A 382 20.19 5.80 12.48
N LYS A 383 20.62 4.75 13.18
CA LYS A 383 21.69 4.82 14.17
C LYS A 383 23.03 5.19 13.57
N GLU A 384 23.37 4.65 12.40
CA GLU A 384 24.63 4.93 11.69
C GLU A 384 24.68 6.35 11.11
N THR A 385 23.53 6.88 10.69
CA THR A 385 23.42 8.23 10.11
C THR A 385 23.18 9.33 11.14
N THR A 386 22.97 8.99 12.42
CA THR A 386 22.75 9.93 13.51
C THR A 386 23.99 9.97 14.41
N LEU A 387 24.39 11.16 14.88
CA LEU A 387 25.45 11.27 15.89
C LEU A 387 25.10 10.42 17.11
N SER A 388 26.04 9.59 17.57
CA SER A 388 25.77 8.53 18.56
C SER A 388 25.14 9.04 19.86
N PHE A 389 25.46 10.26 20.30
CA PHE A 389 24.92 10.89 21.50
C PHE A 389 23.53 11.54 21.30
N LEU A 390 23.06 11.67 20.06
CA LEU A 390 21.72 12.17 19.71
C LEU A 390 20.76 11.05 19.30
N PHE A 391 21.28 9.83 19.12
CA PHE A 391 20.44 8.69 18.76
C PHE A 391 19.59 8.25 19.96
N THR A 392 18.29 8.18 19.76
CA THR A 392 17.29 7.76 20.73
C THR A 392 16.61 6.48 20.20
N PRO A 393 16.72 5.34 20.88
CA PRO A 393 16.04 4.13 20.44
C PRO A 393 14.53 4.24 20.69
N TYR A 394 13.74 3.53 19.89
CA TYR A 394 12.31 3.38 20.14
C TYR A 394 12.07 2.67 21.48
N HIS A 395 11.38 3.34 22.40
CA HIS A 395 11.34 3.00 23.83
C HIS A 395 10.80 1.59 24.12
N PHE A 396 9.75 1.15 23.42
CA PHE A 396 9.15 -0.17 23.65
C PHE A 396 10.11 -1.31 23.30
N PHE A 397 10.82 -1.20 22.18
CA PHE A 397 11.76 -2.23 21.72
C PHE A 397 13.02 -2.30 22.59
N PHE A 398 13.46 -1.18 23.17
CA PHE A 398 14.63 -1.17 24.07
C PHE A 398 14.39 -1.99 25.35
N VAL A 399 13.15 -2.04 25.85
CA VAL A 399 12.82 -2.68 27.14
C VAL A 399 12.15 -4.06 26.96
N THR A 400 11.31 -4.23 25.95
CA THR A 400 10.37 -5.38 25.86
C THR A 400 10.65 -6.32 24.69
N LEU A 401 11.39 -5.91 23.65
CA LEU A 401 11.65 -6.80 22.50
C LEU A 401 12.38 -8.07 22.92
N HIS A 402 13.42 -7.93 23.75
CA HIS A 402 14.22 -9.06 24.19
C HIS A 402 13.37 -10.08 24.95
N SER A 403 12.46 -9.61 25.82
CA SER A 403 11.55 -10.51 26.54
C SER A 403 10.49 -11.13 25.63
N LEU A 404 10.00 -10.40 24.63
CA LEU A 404 9.04 -10.93 23.64
C LEU A 404 9.68 -11.99 22.73
N LEU A 405 10.89 -11.73 22.23
CA LEU A 405 11.66 -12.70 21.44
C LEU A 405 12.05 -13.92 22.25
N ILE A 406 12.46 -13.75 23.52
CA ILE A 406 12.73 -14.88 24.41
C ILE A 406 11.47 -15.73 24.62
N ARG A 407 10.32 -15.11 24.92
CA ARG A 407 9.05 -15.85 25.09
C ARG A 407 8.66 -16.59 23.82
N LEU A 408 8.83 -15.96 22.67
CA LEU A 408 8.49 -16.54 21.39
C LEU A 408 9.43 -17.71 21.04
N LEU A 409 10.73 -17.59 21.32
CA LEU A 409 11.69 -18.70 21.18
C LEU A 409 11.41 -19.84 22.16
N GLN A 410 10.99 -19.53 23.39
CA GLN A 410 10.58 -20.51 24.40
C GLN A 410 9.31 -21.26 23.94
N ASP A 411 8.28 -20.55 23.48
CA ASP A 411 7.02 -21.14 23.02
C ASP A 411 7.22 -22.00 21.75
N ILE A 412 8.09 -21.57 20.82
CA ILE A 412 8.48 -22.38 19.65
C ILE A 412 9.19 -23.67 20.10
N PHE A 413 10.10 -23.59 21.07
CA PHE A 413 10.81 -24.76 21.59
C PHE A 413 9.87 -25.73 22.31
N ASP A 414 8.89 -25.22 23.04
CA ASP A 414 7.87 -26.03 23.72
C ASP A 414 6.89 -26.70 22.74
N LEU A 415 6.71 -26.18 21.53
CA LEU A 415 5.90 -26.81 20.46
C LEU A 415 6.59 -28.06 19.85
N VAL A 416 7.92 -28.10 19.87
CA VAL A 416 8.73 -29.25 19.39
C VAL A 416 8.67 -30.43 20.37
N GLN A 417 8.26 -30.20 21.63
CA GLN A 417 7.98 -31.24 22.61
C GLN A 417 6.44 -31.42 22.72
N PRO A 418 5.87 -32.50 22.16
CA PRO A 418 4.42 -32.62 22.04
C PRO A 418 3.77 -32.92 23.39
N VAL A 419 3.48 -31.89 24.17
CA VAL A 419 2.56 -31.95 25.29
C VAL A 419 1.37 -31.05 24.97
N HIS A 420 0.23 -31.69 24.75
CA HIS A 420 -1.04 -31.14 24.31
C HIS A 420 -1.52 -29.87 25.03
N PHE A 421 -1.24 -28.68 24.47
CA PHE A 421 -1.88 -27.45 24.93
C PHE A 421 -2.36 -26.58 23.75
N PRO A 422 -3.66 -26.63 23.38
CA PRO A 422 -4.30 -25.72 22.42
C PRO A 422 -4.13 -24.23 22.78
N SER A 423 -3.88 -23.93 24.06
CA SER A 423 -3.56 -22.60 24.56
C SER A 423 -2.22 -22.06 24.07
N SER A 424 -1.27 -22.93 23.68
CA SER A 424 0.07 -22.52 23.21
C SER A 424 0.01 -21.88 21.82
N VAL A 425 -0.71 -22.47 20.86
CA VAL A 425 -0.80 -21.95 19.47
C VAL A 425 -1.52 -20.60 19.42
N SER A 426 -2.61 -20.46 20.18
CA SER A 426 -3.33 -19.18 20.30
C SER A 426 -2.47 -18.08 20.95
N CYS A 427 -1.66 -18.46 21.95
CA CYS A 427 -0.68 -17.57 22.58
C CYS A 427 0.40 -17.13 21.56
N GLN A 428 0.98 -18.07 20.80
CA GLN A 428 1.96 -17.79 19.76
C GLN A 428 1.41 -16.81 18.71
N ILE A 429 0.22 -17.07 18.17
CA ILE A 429 -0.43 -16.16 17.22
C ILE A 429 -0.61 -14.76 17.82
N SER A 430 -1.02 -14.67 19.09
CA SER A 430 -1.17 -13.40 19.80
C SER A 430 0.17 -12.67 19.99
N LEU A 431 1.24 -13.38 20.34
CA LEU A 431 2.59 -12.84 20.47
C LEU A 431 3.14 -12.36 19.12
N CYS A 432 2.97 -13.12 18.04
CA CYS A 432 3.38 -12.71 16.69
C CYS A 432 2.65 -11.44 16.25
N ARG A 433 1.34 -11.34 16.50
CA ARG A 433 0.58 -10.11 16.23
C ARG A 433 1.07 -8.92 17.03
N SER A 434 1.39 -9.12 18.31
CA SER A 434 1.98 -8.07 19.15
C SER A 434 3.36 -7.65 18.64
N LEU A 435 4.20 -8.61 18.21
CA LEU A 435 5.51 -8.34 17.60
C LEU A 435 5.37 -7.48 16.34
N ILE A 436 4.46 -7.86 15.43
CA ILE A 436 4.16 -7.10 14.20
C ILE A 436 3.73 -5.68 14.55
N ALA A 437 2.75 -5.52 15.45
CA ALA A 437 2.24 -4.21 15.84
C ALA A 437 3.35 -3.28 16.35
N HIS A 438 4.19 -3.77 17.27
CA HIS A 438 5.29 -2.97 17.79
C HIS A 438 6.41 -2.74 16.75
N ALA A 439 6.70 -3.71 15.89
CA ALA A 439 7.69 -3.56 14.83
C ALA A 439 7.25 -2.46 13.84
N LEU A 440 5.97 -2.42 13.47
CA LEU A 440 5.39 -1.38 12.62
C LEU A 440 5.42 0.00 13.29
N GLU A 441 5.08 0.10 14.58
CA GLU A 441 5.19 1.36 15.33
C GLU A 441 6.64 1.86 15.40
N GLY A 442 7.58 0.95 15.66
CA GLY A 442 9.01 1.27 15.66
C GLY A 442 9.53 1.65 14.28
N LEU A 443 9.05 1.00 13.23
CA LEU A 443 9.40 1.31 11.84
C LEU A 443 8.91 2.72 11.49
N LEU A 444 7.66 3.06 11.81
CA LEU A 444 7.10 4.40 11.65
C LEU A 444 7.90 5.45 12.43
N TYR A 445 8.29 5.15 13.67
CA TYR A 445 9.16 6.01 14.47
C TYR A 445 10.47 6.33 13.73
N TYR A 446 11.13 5.33 13.14
CA TYR A 446 12.39 5.54 12.41
C TYR A 446 12.21 6.18 11.03
N HIS A 447 11.10 5.98 10.34
CA HIS A 447 10.78 6.75 9.12
C HIS A 447 10.53 8.22 9.42
N THR A 448 9.98 8.53 10.60
CA THR A 448 9.63 9.90 10.99
C THR A 448 10.62 10.56 11.95
N TYR A 449 11.76 9.90 12.19
CA TYR A 449 12.72 10.25 13.24
C TYR A 449 13.21 11.69 13.19
N ASP A 450 13.57 12.17 11.99
CA ASP A 450 14.14 13.52 11.81
C ASP A 450 13.08 14.62 11.73
N ARG A 451 11.79 14.27 11.62
CA ARG A 451 10.73 15.25 11.31
C ARG A 451 10.65 16.38 12.33
N PHE A 452 10.73 16.03 13.61
CA PHE A 452 10.68 17.04 14.67
C PHE A 452 11.90 17.97 14.63
N PHE A 453 13.10 17.40 14.53
CA PHE A 453 14.35 18.16 14.49
C PHE A 453 14.43 19.08 13.26
N LEU A 454 14.14 18.54 12.08
CA LEU A 454 14.12 19.32 10.83
C LEU A 454 13.01 20.38 10.86
N GLY A 455 11.83 20.05 11.38
CA GLY A 455 10.73 21.00 11.58
C GLY A 455 11.13 22.18 12.47
N CYS A 456 11.75 21.92 13.63
CA CYS A 456 12.29 22.97 14.50
C CYS A 456 13.36 23.81 13.79
N SER A 457 14.23 23.17 13.01
CA SER A 457 15.30 23.85 12.27
C SER A 457 14.73 24.82 11.22
N VAL A 458 13.70 24.41 10.49
CA VAL A 458 13.00 25.26 9.51
C VAL A 458 12.28 26.42 10.20
N VAL A 459 11.57 26.18 11.31
CA VAL A 459 10.90 27.24 12.07
C VAL A 459 11.89 28.27 12.61
N LEU A 460 13.00 27.83 13.21
CA LEU A 460 14.06 28.72 13.69
C LEU A 460 14.71 29.49 12.53
N GLY A 461 14.91 28.83 11.38
CA GLY A 461 15.38 29.46 10.16
C GLY A 461 14.45 30.59 9.69
N PHE A 462 13.13 30.34 9.65
CA PHE A 462 12.13 31.34 9.28
C PHE A 462 12.07 32.52 10.25
N VAL A 463 12.14 32.25 11.56
CA VAL A 463 12.16 33.29 12.59
C VAL A 463 13.43 34.12 12.46
N GLY A 464 14.60 33.48 12.26
CA GLY A 464 15.88 34.15 12.06
C GLY A 464 15.89 35.02 10.81
N TRP A 465 15.42 34.48 9.68
CA TRP A 465 15.29 35.23 8.42
C TRP A 465 14.35 36.43 8.56
N THR A 466 13.14 36.23 9.09
CA THR A 466 12.17 37.31 9.32
C THR A 466 12.75 38.40 10.22
N SER A 467 13.42 38.01 11.31
CA SER A 467 14.08 38.96 12.22
C SER A 467 15.17 39.76 11.52
N TYR A 468 15.98 39.11 10.67
CA TYR A 468 17.00 39.79 9.86
C TYR A 468 16.37 40.78 8.87
N VAL A 469 15.31 40.39 8.15
CA VAL A 469 14.57 41.29 7.25
C VAL A 469 14.02 42.50 8.01
N VAL A 470 13.41 42.28 9.19
CA VAL A 470 12.91 43.37 10.04
C VAL A 470 14.04 44.31 10.46
N LEU A 471 15.20 43.80 10.89
CA LEU A 471 16.36 44.62 11.25
C LEU A 471 16.90 45.42 10.06
N VAL A 472 16.92 44.83 8.85
CA VAL A 472 17.33 45.54 7.63
C VAL A 472 16.34 46.67 7.30
N ILE A 473 15.04 46.42 7.38
CA ILE A 473 14.00 47.43 7.16
C ILE A 473 14.11 48.54 8.20
N LEU A 474 14.26 48.22 9.48
CA LEU A 474 14.45 49.20 10.55
C LEU A 474 15.73 50.03 10.33
N LYS A 475 16.85 49.41 9.96
CA LYS A 475 18.09 50.13 9.68
C LYS A 475 17.98 51.07 8.48
N THR A 476 17.21 50.69 7.46
CA THR A 476 17.12 51.39 6.17
C THR A 476 16.04 52.47 6.17
N HIS A 477 14.91 52.21 6.82
CA HIS A 477 13.70 53.05 6.77
C HIS A 477 13.30 53.65 8.12
N ALA A 478 13.65 53.03 9.26
CA ALA A 478 13.51 53.72 10.53
C ALA A 478 14.69 54.68 10.69
N ASN A 479 14.41 55.95 10.99
CA ASN A 479 15.39 57.02 11.18
C ASN A 479 16.28 56.84 12.44
N LEU A 480 16.59 55.61 12.85
CA LEU A 480 17.42 55.28 14.02
C LEU A 480 18.85 55.83 13.86
N ASN A 481 19.38 55.90 12.63
CA ASN A 481 20.68 56.53 12.36
C ASN A 481 20.64 58.07 12.37
N ARG A 482 19.47 58.70 12.23
CA ARG A 482 19.34 60.16 12.33
C ARG A 482 19.57 60.62 13.76
N LEU A 483 19.11 59.88 14.77
CA LEU A 483 19.34 60.24 16.18
C LEU A 483 20.83 60.23 16.56
N SER A 484 21.56 59.22 16.11
CA SER A 484 23.02 59.09 16.29
C SER A 484 23.80 60.21 15.59
N ASN A 485 23.42 60.54 14.34
CA ASN A 485 24.06 61.61 13.58
C ASN A 485 23.68 63.01 14.09
N VAL A 486 22.47 63.21 14.62
CA VAL A 486 22.07 64.44 15.30
C VAL A 486 22.82 64.60 16.63
N LEU A 487 22.97 63.53 17.43
CA LEU A 487 23.78 63.56 18.66
C LEU A 487 25.27 63.82 18.38
N LYS A 488 25.83 63.26 17.30
CA LYS A 488 27.20 63.59 16.85
C LYS A 488 27.34 65.03 16.36
N LYS A 489 26.39 65.55 15.59
CA LYS A 489 26.35 66.97 15.17
C LYS A 489 26.27 67.91 16.38
N CYS A 490 25.40 67.60 17.33
CA CYS A 490 25.20 68.40 18.55
C CYS A 490 26.46 68.37 19.46
N LYS A 491 27.23 67.27 19.44
CA LYS A 491 28.53 67.18 20.13
C LYS A 491 29.62 68.02 19.44
N ILE A 492 29.63 68.09 18.10
CA ILE A 492 30.57 68.91 17.32
C ILE A 492 30.25 70.42 17.46
N GLU A 493 28.98 70.81 17.47
CA GLU A 493 28.56 72.20 17.70
C GLU A 493 28.90 72.69 19.11
N LYS A 494 28.78 71.84 20.15
CA LYS A 494 29.24 72.18 21.51
C LYS A 494 30.75 72.43 21.59
N THR A 495 31.56 71.70 20.82
CA THR A 495 33.01 71.93 20.76
C THR A 495 33.36 73.24 20.04
N HIS A 496 32.60 73.61 19.01
CA HIS A 496 32.78 74.91 18.32
C HIS A 496 32.32 76.10 19.16
N LEU A 497 31.24 75.96 19.95
CA LEU A 497 30.76 77.04 20.81
C LEU A 497 31.70 77.30 22.01
N HIS A 498 32.41 76.28 22.50
CA HIS A 498 33.39 76.45 23.58
C HIS A 498 34.66 77.20 23.14
N ASN A 499 34.96 77.24 21.83
CA ASN A 499 36.10 77.98 21.27
C ASN A 499 35.80 79.46 20.99
N TYR A 500 34.54 79.91 21.11
CA TYR A 500 34.15 81.31 20.89
C TYR A 500 33.91 82.12 22.17
N ILE A 501 34.04 81.52 23.37
CA ILE A 501 33.87 82.20 24.67
C ILE A 501 35.22 82.39 25.40
N LYS A 502 36.34 82.37 24.66
CA LYS A 502 37.67 82.76 25.16
C LYS A 502 38.36 83.70 24.17
N ILE A 503 37.85 84.93 24.07
CA ILE A 503 38.62 86.12 23.68
C ILE A 503 38.18 87.25 24.60
#